data_AF-A0A1Q9MWX3-F1
#
_entry.id   AF-A0A1Q9MWX3-F1
#
_cell.length_a   1.000
_cell.length_b   1.000
_cell.length_c   1.000
_cell.angle_alpha   90.00
_cell.angle_beta   90.00
_cell.angle_gamma   90.00
#
_symmetry.space_group_name_H-M   'P 1'
#
loop_
_entity.id
_entity.type
_entity.pdbx_description
1 polymer ?
#
loop_
_entity_poly.entity_id
_entity_poly.type
_entity_poly.pdbx_seq_one_letter_code
_entity_poly.pdbx_strand_id
1 'polypeptide(L)'
;MWPQDFTIFESFAEKLHQLLLLNTIKQRSEGLAFSDFKEMGCEAPSRVYRCLKNLEEDGFLTSQAAPQSSGRPKQPFILTPRGIQKLQEIKESLRKIFEWIRTRFPEETQDVNVAEFLEKGSFHPLRLPINYIVQNTSIPVEKKRIILTEMENMLSTMLSKIRTALQQFEGIK
;
A
#
# COMPACT_ATOMS: atom_id res chain seq x y z
N MET A 1 -16.53 -14.90 -14.88
CA MET A 1 -15.45 -15.74 -14.34
C MET A 1 -14.47 -14.85 -13.60
N TRP A 2 -14.39 -15.00 -12.28
CA TRP A 2 -13.21 -14.52 -11.54
C TRP A 2 -12.01 -15.34 -12.02
N PRO A 3 -10.83 -14.75 -12.27
CA PRO A 3 -9.64 -15.54 -12.58
C PRO A 3 -9.38 -16.51 -11.43
N GLN A 4 -9.00 -17.74 -11.75
CA GLN A 4 -8.97 -18.89 -10.84
C GLN A 4 -7.99 -18.78 -9.66
N ASP A 5 -7.31 -17.65 -9.46
CA ASP A 5 -6.36 -17.48 -8.38
C ASP A 5 -6.64 -16.18 -7.60
N PHE A 6 -6.84 -16.31 -6.29
CA PHE A 6 -6.85 -15.19 -5.33
C PHE A 6 -5.52 -14.39 -5.32
N THR A 7 -4.50 -14.87 -6.04
CA THR A 7 -3.20 -14.21 -6.25
C THR A 7 -3.31 -12.80 -6.83
N ILE A 8 -4.44 -12.46 -7.48
CA ILE A 8 -4.68 -11.09 -7.96
C ILE A 8 -4.70 -10.09 -6.81
N PHE A 9 -5.35 -10.42 -5.68
CA PHE A 9 -5.43 -9.51 -4.54
C PHE A 9 -4.10 -9.41 -3.78
N GLU A 10 -3.39 -10.53 -3.64
CA GLU A 10 -2.05 -10.55 -3.05
C GLU A 10 -1.06 -9.74 -3.90
N SER A 11 -1.06 -9.98 -5.22
CA SER A 11 -0.25 -9.24 -6.19
C SER A 11 -0.62 -7.76 -6.21
N PHE A 12 -1.90 -7.41 -6.10
CA PHE A 12 -2.36 -6.03 -6.03
C PHE A 12 -1.85 -5.34 -4.76
N ALA A 13 -2.02 -5.95 -3.59
CA ALA A 13 -1.59 -5.38 -2.32
C ALA A 13 -0.06 -5.21 -2.27
N GLU A 14 0.69 -6.17 -2.79
CA GLU A 14 2.14 -6.06 -2.89
C GLU A 14 2.57 -4.92 -3.83
N LYS A 15 2.01 -4.86 -5.04
CA LYS A 15 2.28 -3.78 -6.00
C LYS A 15 1.92 -2.42 -5.44
N LEU A 16 0.81 -2.32 -4.72
CA LEU A 16 0.38 -1.10 -4.06
C LEU A 16 1.40 -0.66 -3.01
N HIS A 17 1.85 -1.57 -2.13
CA HIS A 17 2.87 -1.24 -1.14
C HIS A 17 4.19 -0.79 -1.79
N GLN A 18 4.64 -1.50 -2.83
CA GLN A 18 5.85 -1.12 -3.57
C GLN A 18 5.69 0.24 -4.25
N LEU A 19 4.53 0.53 -4.86
CA LEU A 19 4.22 1.85 -5.44
C LEU A 19 4.42 2.95 -4.40
N LEU A 20 3.77 2.82 -3.24
CA LEU A 20 3.79 3.84 -2.20
C LEU A 20 5.21 4.06 -1.66
N LEU A 21 5.97 2.98 -1.42
CA LEU A 21 7.36 3.07 -0.97
C LEU A 21 8.25 3.75 -2.00
N LEU A 22 8.23 3.29 -3.25
CA LEU A 22 9.09 3.82 -4.31
C LEU A 22 8.73 5.26 -4.68
N ASN A 23 7.45 5.63 -4.73
CA ASN A 23 7.05 7.03 -4.92
C ASN A 23 7.55 7.93 -3.78
N THR A 24 7.53 7.43 -2.54
CA THR A 24 8.03 8.19 -1.37
C THR A 24 9.52 8.46 -1.47
N ILE A 25 10.30 7.46 -1.89
CA ILE A 25 11.73 7.61 -2.16
C ILE A 25 11.96 8.57 -3.33
N LYS A 26 11.20 8.42 -4.43
CA LYS A 26 11.30 9.29 -5.62
C LYS A 26 11.09 10.77 -5.30
N GLN A 27 10.22 11.08 -4.35
CA GLN A 27 9.90 12.46 -3.93
C GLN A 27 11.03 13.13 -3.14
N ARG A 28 12.08 12.40 -2.74
CA ARG A 28 13.22 12.92 -1.97
C ARG A 28 14.51 12.69 -2.73
N SER A 29 15.08 13.77 -3.27
CA SER A 29 16.31 13.73 -4.08
C SER A 29 17.49 13.10 -3.35
N GLU A 30 17.59 13.32 -2.05
CA GLU A 30 18.62 12.80 -1.15
C GLU A 30 18.37 11.34 -0.72
N GLY A 31 17.28 10.73 -1.16
CA GLY A 31 16.83 9.42 -0.70
C GLY A 31 16.22 9.45 0.70
N LEU A 32 15.87 8.28 1.21
CA LEU A 32 15.27 8.12 2.53
C LEU A 32 15.97 7.02 3.31
N ALA A 33 16.42 7.31 4.51
CA ALA A 33 16.91 6.30 5.45
C ALA A 33 15.73 5.59 6.12
N PHE A 34 15.96 4.39 6.62
CA PHE A 34 14.94 3.64 7.36
C PHE A 34 14.37 4.41 8.58
N SER A 35 15.17 5.27 9.21
CA SER A 35 14.71 6.18 10.28
C SER A 35 13.57 7.08 9.82
N ASP A 36 13.64 7.56 8.58
CA ASP A 36 12.70 8.55 8.07
C ASP A 36 11.33 7.88 7.82
N PHE A 37 11.32 6.61 7.40
CA PHE A 37 10.09 5.80 7.33
C PHE A 37 9.47 5.53 8.71
N LYS A 38 10.28 5.39 9.77
CA LYS A 38 9.76 5.28 11.14
C LYS A 38 9.09 6.58 11.58
N GLU A 39 9.74 7.72 11.33
CA GLU A 39 9.21 9.05 11.65
C GLU A 39 7.90 9.35 10.89
N MET A 40 7.73 8.79 9.68
CA MET A 40 6.48 8.88 8.91
C MET A 40 5.31 8.06 9.48
N GLY A 41 5.49 7.35 10.60
CA GLY A 41 4.41 6.62 11.28
C GLY A 41 4.21 5.20 10.77
N CYS A 42 5.28 4.51 10.37
CA CYS A 42 5.20 3.11 9.95
C CYS A 42 4.71 2.19 11.10
N GLU A 43 3.52 1.61 10.97
CA GLU A 43 2.96 0.66 11.95
C GLU A 43 3.69 -0.70 11.98
N ALA A 44 4.37 -1.08 10.89
CA ALA A 44 5.11 -2.34 10.76
C ALA A 44 6.57 -2.14 10.30
N PRO A 45 7.46 -1.57 11.13
CA PRO A 45 8.82 -1.18 10.73
C PRO A 45 9.64 -2.34 10.17
N SER A 46 9.54 -3.53 10.76
CA SER A 46 10.27 -4.72 10.31
C SER A 46 9.86 -5.16 8.90
N ARG A 47 8.58 -5.03 8.55
CA ARG A 47 8.07 -5.38 7.22
C ARG A 47 8.57 -4.40 6.17
N VAL A 48 8.56 -3.10 6.49
CA VAL A 48 9.11 -2.07 5.61
C VAL A 48 10.61 -2.24 5.41
N TYR A 49 11.36 -2.49 6.48
CA TYR A 49 12.79 -2.75 6.39
C TYR A 49 13.09 -3.93 5.47
N ARG A 50 12.38 -5.06 5.65
CA ARG A 50 12.53 -6.22 4.78
C ARG A 50 12.20 -5.89 3.32
N CYS A 51 11.13 -5.14 3.08
CA CYS A 51 10.77 -4.72 1.73
C CYS A 51 11.85 -3.83 1.10
N LEU A 52 12.38 -2.85 1.82
CA LEU A 52 13.49 -2.00 1.36
C LEU A 52 14.74 -2.81 1.05
N LYS A 53 15.08 -3.80 1.90
CA LYS A 53 16.23 -4.68 1.67
C LYS A 53 16.05 -5.59 0.47
N ASN A 54 14.88 -6.20 0.30
CA ASN A 54 14.60 -7.00 -0.90
C ASN A 54 14.70 -6.15 -2.18
N LEU A 55 14.15 -4.92 -2.16
CA LEU A 55 14.24 -4.01 -3.30
C LEU A 55 15.68 -3.55 -3.59
N GLU A 56 16.53 -3.45 -2.57
CA GLU A 56 17.96 -3.19 -2.71
C GLU A 56 18.70 -4.41 -3.29
N GLU A 57 18.45 -5.60 -2.77
CA GLU A 57 19.03 -6.88 -3.25
C GLU A 57 18.66 -7.13 -4.72
N ASP A 58 17.43 -6.80 -5.12
CA ASP A 58 16.96 -6.89 -6.50
C ASP A 58 17.54 -5.77 -7.40
N GLY A 59 18.28 -4.81 -6.85
CA GLY A 59 18.91 -3.70 -7.57
C GLY A 59 17.95 -2.59 -8.00
N PHE A 60 16.75 -2.51 -7.42
CA PHE A 60 15.82 -1.40 -7.64
C PHE A 60 16.14 -0.20 -6.75
N LEU A 61 16.74 -0.44 -5.59
CA LEU A 61 17.27 0.57 -4.70
C LEU A 61 18.79 0.40 -4.56
N THR A 62 19.46 1.47 -4.21
CA THR A 62 20.83 1.46 -3.69
C THR A 62 20.84 2.16 -2.34
N SER A 63 21.61 1.66 -1.38
CA SER A 63 21.98 2.43 -0.20
C SER A 63 23.48 2.71 -0.20
N GLN A 64 23.85 3.96 0.01
CA GLN A 64 25.25 4.35 0.22
C GLN A 64 25.34 5.05 1.57
N ALA A 65 26.39 4.77 2.33
CA ALA A 65 26.63 5.50 3.58
C ALA A 65 26.93 6.96 3.24
N ALA A 66 26.07 7.87 3.68
CA ALA A 66 26.37 9.28 3.58
C ALA A 66 27.49 9.60 4.59
N PRO A 67 28.60 10.24 4.18
CA PRO A 67 29.61 10.71 5.13
C PRO A 67 28.96 11.76 6.04
N GLN A 68 28.87 11.46 7.34
CA GLN A 68 28.40 12.39 8.35
C GLN A 68 29.57 12.81 9.25
N SER A 69 29.61 14.10 9.59
CA SER A 69 30.63 14.70 10.47
C SER A 69 30.47 14.29 11.95
N SER A 70 29.31 13.78 12.35
CA SER A 70 29.06 13.19 13.68
C SER A 70 27.83 12.27 13.66
N GLY A 71 27.87 11.18 14.44
CA GLY A 71 26.77 10.20 14.57
C GLY A 71 26.93 8.92 13.75
N ARG A 72 25.97 7.98 13.90
CA ARG A 72 25.93 6.74 13.09
C ARG A 72 25.52 7.10 11.66
N PRO A 73 26.30 6.74 10.63
CA PRO A 73 26.03 7.15 9.26
C PRO A 73 24.63 6.68 8.82
N LYS A 74 23.81 7.63 8.36
CA LYS A 74 22.54 7.32 7.68
C LYS A 74 22.85 6.67 6.32
N GLN A 75 22.14 5.59 6.02
CA GLN A 75 22.17 4.92 4.72
C GLN A 75 20.85 5.20 4.00
N PRO A 76 20.74 6.33 3.27
CA PRO A 76 19.57 6.61 2.47
C PRO A 76 19.41 5.58 1.34
N PHE A 77 18.19 5.12 1.15
CA PHE A 77 17.78 4.37 -0.03
C PHE A 77 17.44 5.34 -1.15
N ILE A 78 18.02 5.11 -2.32
CA ILE A 78 17.81 5.90 -3.54
C ILE A 78 17.37 4.96 -4.67
N LEU A 79 16.46 5.43 -5.51
CA LEU A 79 16.03 4.71 -6.72
C LEU A 79 17.17 4.60 -7.73
N THR A 80 17.43 3.39 -8.21
CA THR A 80 18.30 3.18 -9.37
C THR A 80 17.52 3.45 -10.67
N PRO A 81 18.18 3.59 -11.84
CA PRO A 81 17.47 3.63 -13.12
C PRO A 81 16.53 2.42 -13.32
N ARG A 82 16.96 1.24 -12.87
CA ARG A 82 16.15 0.02 -12.88
C ARG A 82 14.94 0.13 -11.93
N GLY A 83 15.12 0.74 -10.75
CA GLY A 83 14.02 1.04 -9.83
C GLY A 83 12.99 2.00 -10.42
N ILE A 84 13.43 3.01 -11.18
CA ILE A 84 12.53 3.94 -11.88
C ILE A 84 11.70 3.19 -12.92
N GLN A 85 12.33 2.29 -13.70
CA GLN A 85 11.61 1.45 -14.65
C GLN A 85 10.60 0.54 -13.95
N LYS A 86 11.01 -0.14 -12.87
CA LYS A 86 10.12 -0.98 -12.04
C LYS A 86 8.91 -0.19 -11.52
N LEU A 87 9.12 1.04 -11.07
CA LEU A 87 8.03 1.91 -10.63
C LEU A 87 7.04 2.20 -11.76
N GLN A 88 7.50 2.40 -13.00
CA GLN A 88 6.61 2.57 -14.16
C GLN A 88 5.82 1.30 -14.48
N GLU A 89 6.46 0.12 -14.41
CA GLU A 89 5.78 -1.17 -14.58
C GLU A 89 4.67 -1.39 -13.54
N ILE A 90 4.94 -1.04 -12.29
CA ILE A 90 3.96 -1.11 -11.19
C ILE A 90 2.78 -0.17 -11.47
N LYS A 91 3.06 1.08 -11.88
CA LYS A 91 2.02 2.06 -12.23
C LYS A 91 1.13 1.56 -13.35
N GLU A 92 1.71 1.00 -14.40
CA GLU A 92 0.97 0.42 -15.52
C GLU A 92 0.13 -0.79 -15.09
N SER A 93 0.69 -1.69 -14.27
CA SER A 93 -0.07 -2.84 -13.76
C SER A 93 -1.24 -2.42 -12.88
N LEU A 94 -1.06 -1.41 -12.02
CA LEU A 94 -2.13 -0.93 -11.14
C LEU A 94 -3.18 -0.13 -11.92
N ARG A 95 -2.79 0.64 -12.94
CA ARG A 95 -3.71 1.36 -13.83
C ARG A 95 -4.75 0.42 -14.43
N LYS A 96 -4.32 -0.72 -14.97
CA LYS A 96 -5.23 -1.73 -15.55
C LYS A 96 -6.25 -2.26 -14.53
N ILE A 97 -5.82 -2.44 -13.28
CA ILE A 97 -6.71 -2.89 -12.20
C ILE A 97 -7.71 -1.79 -11.85
N PHE A 98 -7.27 -0.54 -11.69
CA PHE A 98 -8.15 0.58 -11.40
C PHE A 98 -9.14 0.87 -12.55
N GLU A 99 -8.71 0.75 -13.79
CA GLU A 99 -9.59 0.85 -14.96
C GLU A 99 -10.66 -0.24 -14.95
N TRP A 100 -10.28 -1.48 -14.67
CA TRP A 100 -11.23 -2.58 -14.51
C TRP A 100 -12.25 -2.32 -13.39
N ILE A 101 -11.80 -1.81 -12.24
CA ILE A 101 -12.69 -1.41 -11.12
C ILE A 101 -13.65 -0.31 -11.59
N ARG A 102 -13.15 0.74 -12.24
CA ARG A 102 -13.95 1.87 -12.72
C ARG A 102 -15.02 1.44 -13.73
N THR A 103 -14.73 0.49 -14.62
CA THR A 103 -15.72 -0.04 -15.56
C THR A 103 -16.82 -0.85 -14.86
N ARG A 104 -16.51 -1.51 -13.74
CA ARG A 104 -17.46 -2.37 -13.01
C ARG A 104 -18.25 -1.62 -11.93
N PHE A 105 -17.68 -0.56 -11.38
CA PHE A 105 -18.20 0.22 -10.24
C PHE A 105 -18.09 1.72 -10.56
N PRO A 106 -18.83 2.21 -11.57
CA PRO A 106 -18.69 3.59 -12.05
C PRO A 106 -19.18 4.63 -11.02
N GLU A 107 -20.20 4.31 -10.23
CA GLU A 107 -20.78 5.21 -9.22
C GLU A 107 -19.81 5.40 -8.03
N GLU A 108 -19.08 4.34 -7.67
CA GLU A 108 -18.15 4.31 -6.54
C GLU A 108 -16.78 4.91 -6.85
N THR A 109 -16.48 5.15 -8.13
CA THR A 109 -15.17 5.64 -8.61
C THR A 109 -15.21 7.04 -9.21
N GLN A 110 -16.37 7.70 -9.17
CA GLN A 110 -16.61 8.99 -9.83
C GLN A 110 -15.62 10.09 -9.39
N ASP A 111 -15.26 10.10 -8.10
CA ASP A 111 -14.37 11.12 -7.52
C ASP A 111 -12.89 10.68 -7.42
N VAL A 112 -12.54 9.49 -7.91
CA VAL A 112 -11.19 8.94 -7.74
C VAL A 112 -10.27 9.36 -8.90
N ASN A 113 -9.32 10.25 -8.61
CA ASN A 113 -8.25 10.60 -9.54
C ASN A 113 -7.12 9.54 -9.52
N VAL A 114 -7.33 8.46 -10.25
CA VAL A 114 -6.38 7.33 -10.35
C VAL A 114 -5.00 7.78 -10.84
N ALA A 115 -4.94 8.69 -11.83
CA ALA A 115 -3.66 9.14 -12.39
C ALA A 115 -2.83 9.89 -11.34
N GLU A 116 -3.46 10.78 -10.58
CA GLU A 116 -2.80 11.50 -9.49
C GLU A 116 -2.37 10.55 -8.37
N PHE A 117 -3.22 9.60 -7.99
CA PHE A 117 -2.89 8.59 -6.99
C PHE A 117 -1.64 7.78 -7.39
N LEU A 118 -1.59 7.29 -8.63
CA LEU A 118 -0.45 6.52 -9.12
C LEU A 118 0.84 7.35 -9.15
N GLU A 119 0.77 8.65 -9.45
CA GLU A 119 1.98 9.49 -9.51
C GLU A 119 2.45 9.97 -8.14
N LYS A 120 1.52 10.37 -7.25
CA LYS A 120 1.83 11.07 -6.01
C LYS A 120 1.61 10.26 -4.74
N GLY A 121 0.89 9.14 -4.83
CA GLY A 121 0.60 8.27 -3.69
C GLY A 121 1.89 7.86 -3.00
N SER A 122 2.02 8.20 -1.71
CA SER A 122 3.21 7.97 -0.90
C SER A 122 2.91 7.02 0.26
N PHE A 123 3.93 6.64 1.02
CA PHE A 123 3.91 5.69 2.13
C PHE A 123 3.30 6.29 3.40
N HIS A 124 3.25 7.62 3.48
CA HIS A 124 2.73 8.37 4.63
C HIS A 124 1.27 8.07 5.03
N PRO A 125 0.39 7.44 4.21
CA PRO A 125 -0.97 7.09 4.59
C PRO A 125 -1.22 5.58 4.80
N LEU A 126 -0.21 4.71 4.94
CA LEU A 126 -0.46 3.31 5.35
C LEU A 126 -0.85 3.19 6.85
N ARG A 127 -1.67 4.12 7.33
CA ARG A 127 -2.46 3.92 8.54
C ARG A 127 -3.59 2.98 8.18
N LEU A 128 -3.91 2.03 9.07
CA LEU A 128 -5.13 1.26 8.91
C LEU A 128 -6.31 2.24 8.73
N PRO A 129 -7.23 2.01 7.78
CA PRO A 129 -8.36 2.92 7.54
C PRO A 129 -9.13 3.23 8.82
N ILE A 130 -9.22 2.26 9.73
CA ILE A 130 -9.78 2.42 11.08
C ILE A 130 -9.01 3.47 11.89
N ASN A 131 -7.67 3.39 11.93
CA ASN A 131 -6.83 4.35 12.64
C ASN A 131 -6.99 5.76 12.06
N TYR A 132 -7.07 5.88 10.73
CA TYR A 132 -7.36 7.17 10.09
C TYR A 132 -8.70 7.75 10.55
N ILE A 133 -9.77 6.96 10.51
CA ILE A 133 -11.11 7.41 10.92
C ILE A 133 -11.12 7.84 12.39
N VAL A 134 -10.53 7.03 13.28
CA VAL A 134 -10.51 7.29 14.72
C VAL A 134 -9.68 8.55 15.04
N GLN A 135 -8.49 8.69 14.45
CA GLN A 135 -7.55 9.77 14.78
C GLN A 135 -7.83 11.09 14.05
N ASN A 136 -8.57 11.07 12.94
CA ASN A 136 -8.84 12.29 12.18
C ASN A 136 -9.83 13.20 12.94
N THR A 137 -9.35 14.34 13.42
CA THR A 137 -10.14 15.32 14.19
C THR A 137 -11.13 16.10 13.35
N SER A 138 -10.98 16.12 12.01
CA SER A 138 -11.89 16.82 11.11
C SER A 138 -13.20 16.07 10.86
N ILE A 139 -13.30 14.80 11.26
CA ILE A 139 -14.50 13.97 11.10
C ILE A 139 -15.32 14.04 12.40
N PRO A 140 -16.61 14.43 12.37
CA PRO A 140 -17.48 14.40 13.54
C PRO A 140 -17.64 12.98 14.12
N VAL A 141 -17.79 12.86 15.45
CA VAL A 141 -17.86 11.56 16.15
C VAL A 141 -18.99 10.68 15.62
N GLU A 142 -20.15 11.26 15.34
CA GLU A 142 -21.33 10.60 14.80
C GLU A 142 -21.04 10.03 13.41
N LYS A 143 -20.34 10.79 12.56
CA LYS A 143 -19.93 10.35 11.23
C LYS A 143 -18.87 9.24 11.31
N LYS A 144 -17.93 9.30 12.26
CA LYS A 144 -16.99 8.20 12.51
C LYS A 144 -17.72 6.91 12.87
N ARG A 145 -18.71 6.99 13.77
CA ARG A 145 -19.51 5.82 14.17
C ARG A 145 -20.24 5.21 12.98
N ILE A 146 -20.88 6.02 12.13
CA ILE A 146 -21.55 5.53 10.93
C ILE A 146 -20.59 4.77 10.03
N ILE A 147 -19.44 5.38 9.68
CA ILE A 147 -18.46 4.76 8.79
C ILE A 147 -17.93 3.45 9.36
N LEU A 148 -17.59 3.41 10.66
CA LEU A 148 -17.07 2.20 11.30
C LEU A 148 -18.12 1.08 11.36
N THR A 149 -19.38 1.41 11.63
CA THR A 149 -20.49 0.43 11.59
C THR A 149 -20.70 -0.11 10.18
N GLU A 150 -20.63 0.73 9.15
CA GLU A 150 -20.73 0.29 7.75
C GLU A 150 -19.58 -0.67 7.40
N MET A 151 -18.34 -0.35 7.78
CA MET A 151 -17.19 -1.23 7.60
C MET A 151 -17.37 -2.58 8.32
N GLU A 152 -17.84 -2.57 9.57
CA GLU A 152 -18.11 -3.79 10.34
C GLU A 152 -19.18 -4.66 9.68
N ASN A 153 -20.27 -4.06 9.22
CA ASN A 153 -21.36 -4.77 8.55
C ASN A 153 -20.89 -5.39 7.23
N MET A 154 -20.07 -4.68 6.45
CA MET A 154 -19.47 -5.21 5.23
C MET A 154 -18.56 -6.41 5.53
N LEU A 155 -17.66 -6.28 6.51
CA LEU A 155 -16.75 -7.35 6.92
C LEU A 155 -17.52 -8.57 7.44
N SER A 156 -18.54 -8.36 8.27
CA SER A 156 -19.40 -9.44 8.79
C SER A 156 -20.14 -10.16 7.67
N THR A 157 -20.66 -9.42 6.69
CA THR A 157 -21.30 -9.98 5.49
C THR A 157 -20.34 -10.85 4.69
N MET A 158 -19.11 -10.36 4.47
CA MET A 158 -18.08 -11.12 3.75
C MET A 158 -17.65 -12.38 4.54
N LEU A 159 -17.42 -12.26 5.84
CA LEU A 159 -17.08 -13.38 6.72
C LEU A 159 -18.17 -14.44 6.73
N SER A 160 -19.45 -14.03 6.75
CA SER A 160 -20.59 -14.95 6.65
C SER A 160 -20.55 -15.74 5.34
N LYS A 161 -20.37 -15.08 4.20
CA LYS A 161 -20.24 -15.74 2.89
C LYS A 161 -19.07 -16.74 2.87
N ILE A 162 -17.92 -16.36 3.43
CA ILE A 162 -16.74 -17.24 3.53
C ILE A 162 -17.06 -18.46 4.39
N ARG A 163 -17.66 -18.28 5.56
CA ARG A 163 -18.04 -19.39 6.45
C ARG A 163 -19.02 -20.36 5.79
N THR A 164 -20.03 -19.84 5.10
CA THR A 164 -20.98 -20.66 4.33
C THR A 164 -20.28 -21.44 3.22
N ALA A 165 -19.31 -20.85 2.54
CA ALA A 165 -18.53 -21.56 1.53
C ALA A 165 -17.63 -22.65 2.16
N LEU A 166 -16.98 -22.37 3.29
CA LEU A 166 -16.13 -23.33 3.99
C LEU A 166 -16.92 -24.56 4.48
N GLN A 167 -18.16 -24.38 4.94
CA GLN A 167 -19.05 -25.48 5.34
C GLN A 167 -19.29 -26.50 4.20
N GLN A 168 -19.20 -26.09 2.94
CA GLN A 168 -19.33 -27.00 1.79
C GLN A 168 -18.18 -28.00 1.69
N PHE A 169 -17.03 -27.69 2.29
CA PHE A 169 -15.84 -28.54 2.29
C PHE A 169 -15.70 -29.37 3.58
N GLU A 170 -16.45 -29.06 4.63
CA GLU A 170 -16.45 -29.83 5.89
C GLU A 170 -17.14 -31.21 5.76
N GLY A 171 -17.85 -31.46 4.66
CA GLY A 171 -18.51 -32.74 4.33
C GLY A 171 -17.79 -33.62 3.31
N ILE A 172 -16.64 -33.20 2.77
CA ILE A 172 -15.87 -33.97 1.79
C ILE A 172 -14.81 -34.77 2.55
N LYS A 173 -15.14 -36.03 2.87
CA LYS A 173 -14.20 -37.04 3.37
C LYS A 173 -13.73 -37.94 2.23
#